data_AF-A0A380FF22-F1
#
_entry.id   AF-A0A380FF22-F1
#
_cell.length_a   1.000
_cell.length_b   1.000
_cell.length_c   1.000
_cell.angle_alpha   90.00
_cell.angle_beta   90.00
_cell.angle_gamma   90.00
#
_symmetry.space_group_name_H-M   'P 1'
#
loop_
_entity.id
_entity.type
_entity.pdbx_description
1 polymer ?
#
loop_
_entity_poly.entity_id
_entity_poly.type
_entity_poly.pdbx_seq_one_letter_code
_entity_poly.pdbx_strand_id
1 'polypeptide(L)'
;MPIEEAWTVIAGGDNELLNHHFHYKRYKHAIDLVKLKDQCSYQGSPNQLTNYYAYNLTVVAPANGEVVEVVDGIPDCVPGEFNVKHPQGNYIIIKHAKHEYSLIATFKA
;
A
#
# COMPACT_ATOMS: atom_id res chain seq x y z
N MET A 1 4.25 10.24 5.52
CA MET A 1 3.37 9.51 4.58
C MET A 1 4.19 9.11 3.35
N PRO A 2 4.01 7.93 2.76
CA PRO A 2 4.89 7.44 1.69
C PRO A 2 4.54 7.98 0.29
N ILE A 3 3.99 9.19 0.19
CA ILE A 3 3.48 9.78 -1.07
C ILE A 3 3.83 11.27 -1.12
N GLU A 4 4.08 11.80 -2.30
CA GLU A 4 4.33 13.23 -2.53
C GLU A 4 3.07 14.00 -2.93
N GLU A 5 2.13 13.32 -3.58
CA GLU A 5 0.86 13.90 -4.00
C GLU A 5 -0.29 13.51 -3.06
N ALA A 6 -1.42 14.21 -3.16
CA ALA A 6 -2.63 13.82 -2.45
C ALA A 6 -3.24 12.53 -3.01
N TRP A 7 -3.50 11.58 -2.12
CA TRP A 7 -4.21 10.31 -2.36
C TRP A 7 -5.36 10.21 -1.36
N THR A 8 -6.35 9.37 -1.66
CA THR A 8 -7.49 9.12 -0.79
C THR A 8 -7.21 7.93 0.13
N VAL A 9 -7.53 8.05 1.41
CA VAL A 9 -7.49 6.94 2.37
C VAL A 9 -8.81 6.19 2.29
N ILE A 10 -8.76 4.89 1.98
CA ILE A 10 -9.96 4.02 1.92
C ILE A 10 -10.09 3.08 3.10
N ALA A 11 -8.98 2.79 3.78
CA ALA A 11 -8.95 2.15 5.08
C ALA A 11 -7.86 2.80 5.92
N GLY A 12 -8.20 3.25 7.13
CA GLY A 12 -7.27 3.93 8.02
C GLY A 12 -7.99 4.61 9.18
N GLY A 13 -7.24 5.07 10.17
CA GLY A 13 -7.80 5.63 11.40
C GLY A 13 -7.80 4.65 12.57
N ASP A 14 -8.53 5.01 13.63
CA ASP A 14 -8.40 4.47 14.98
C ASP A 14 -9.64 3.68 15.46
N ASN A 15 -10.46 3.20 14.53
CA ASN A 15 -11.64 2.40 14.83
C ASN A 15 -12.00 1.45 13.67
N GLU A 16 -12.80 0.43 13.97
CA GLU A 16 -13.21 -0.61 13.01
C GLU A 16 -14.15 -0.09 11.91
N LEU A 17 -14.85 1.03 12.12
CA LEU A 17 -15.74 1.62 11.12
C LEU A 17 -14.95 2.22 9.94
N LEU A 18 -13.80 2.84 10.23
CA LEU A 18 -12.94 3.49 9.24
C LEU A 18 -11.79 2.60 8.75
N ASN A 19 -11.37 1.64 9.58
CA ASN A 19 -10.23 0.78 9.30
C ASN A 19 -10.53 -0.68 9.60
N HIS A 20 -10.78 -1.47 8.57
CA HIS A 20 -11.00 -2.91 8.73
C HIS A 20 -9.76 -3.64 9.29
N HIS A 21 -8.56 -3.03 9.19
CA HIS A 21 -7.35 -3.56 9.81
C HIS A 21 -7.30 -3.33 11.33
N PHE A 22 -8.12 -2.44 11.89
CA PHE A 22 -8.08 -2.03 13.29
C PHE A 22 -8.20 -3.22 14.26
N HIS A 23 -9.02 -4.20 13.90
CA HIS A 23 -9.23 -5.42 14.67
C HIS A 23 -7.94 -6.23 14.87
N TYR A 24 -7.03 -6.19 13.89
CA TYR A 24 -5.77 -6.92 13.94
C TYR A 24 -4.68 -6.05 14.57
N LYS A 25 -4.29 -6.36 15.81
CA LYS A 25 -3.28 -5.59 16.58
C LYS A 25 -2.00 -5.23 15.81
N ARG A 26 -1.56 -6.10 14.90
CA ARG A 26 -0.38 -5.89 14.03
C ARG A 26 -0.60 -4.92 12.87
N TYR A 27 -1.84 -4.76 12.41
CA TYR A 27 -2.24 -3.91 11.29
C TYR A 27 -3.15 -2.76 11.71
N LYS A 28 -3.36 -2.54 13.01
CA LYS A 28 -4.30 -1.53 13.50
C LYS A 28 -4.03 -0.10 13.04
N HIS A 29 -2.81 0.16 12.56
CA HIS A 29 -2.36 1.45 12.02
C HIS A 29 -2.05 1.38 10.52
N ALA A 30 -2.43 0.29 9.84
CA ALA A 30 -2.32 0.18 8.40
C ALA A 30 -3.23 1.21 7.73
N ILE A 31 -2.76 1.72 6.60
CA ILE A 31 -3.44 2.72 5.78
C ILE A 31 -3.43 2.20 4.34
N ASP A 32 -4.63 2.02 3.78
CA ASP A 32 -4.80 1.70 2.36
C ASP A 32 -5.09 2.99 1.59
N LEU A 33 -4.25 3.27 0.59
CA LEU A 33 -4.29 4.48 -0.22
C LEU A 33 -4.78 4.16 -1.63
N VAL A 34 -5.58 5.07 -2.20
CA VAL A 34 -6.02 4.99 -3.60
C VAL A 34 -5.84 6.34 -4.28
N LYS A 35 -5.40 6.32 -5.54
CA LYS A 35 -5.38 7.51 -6.40
C LYS A 35 -6.70 7.60 -7.15
N LEU A 36 -7.43 8.71 -6.97
CA LEU A 36 -8.70 8.96 -7.64
C LEU A 36 -8.56 10.07 -8.67
N LYS A 37 -9.27 9.89 -9.79
CA LYS A 37 -9.56 10.94 -10.77
C LYS A 37 -11.04 10.84 -11.10
N ASP A 38 -11.77 11.96 -10.95
CA ASP A 38 -13.21 12.02 -11.15
C ASP A 38 -13.99 10.92 -10.40
N GLN A 39 -13.59 10.66 -9.13
CA GLN A 39 -14.12 9.61 -8.25
C GLN A 39 -13.89 8.15 -8.70
N CYS A 40 -13.10 7.93 -9.75
CA CYS A 40 -12.69 6.60 -10.22
C CYS A 40 -11.22 6.32 -9.85
N SER A 41 -10.89 5.08 -9.52
CA SER A 41 -9.51 4.63 -9.24
C SER A 41 -8.76 4.12 -10.48
N TYR A 42 -9.46 3.94 -11.60
CA TYR A 42 -8.92 3.46 -12.86
C TYR A 42 -9.65 4.07 -14.05
N GLN A 43 -9.07 3.92 -15.25
CA GLN A 43 -9.71 4.23 -16.54
C GLN A 43 -9.65 3.03 -17.48
N GLY A 44 -10.82 2.59 -17.98
CA GLY A 44 -10.90 1.44 -18.89
C GLY A 44 -11.30 0.16 -18.16
N SER A 45 -10.66 -0.96 -18.49
CA SER A 45 -10.99 -2.26 -17.91
C SER A 45 -10.48 -2.40 -16.46
N PRO A 46 -11.31 -2.82 -15.49
CA PRO A 46 -10.90 -2.97 -14.09
C PRO A 46 -9.96 -4.14 -13.85
N ASN A 47 -9.84 -5.11 -14.76
CA ASN A 47 -8.95 -6.27 -14.60
C ASN A 47 -7.53 -6.02 -15.14
N GLN A 48 -7.24 -4.80 -15.59
CA GLN A 48 -5.95 -4.44 -16.18
C GLN A 48 -5.20 -3.49 -15.22
N LEU A 49 -4.06 -3.94 -14.68
CA LEU A 49 -3.26 -3.18 -13.72
C LEU A 49 -2.89 -1.76 -14.19
N THR A 50 -2.46 -1.66 -15.45
CA THR A 50 -2.01 -0.39 -16.05
C THR A 50 -3.12 0.67 -16.16
N ASN A 51 -4.38 0.29 -15.93
CA ASN A 51 -5.51 1.22 -15.95
C ASN A 51 -5.70 1.95 -14.62
N TYR A 52 -5.09 1.46 -13.52
CA TYR A 52 -5.20 2.08 -12.20
C TYR A 52 -4.28 3.29 -12.08
N TYR A 53 -4.81 4.41 -11.59
CA TYR A 53 -4.05 5.65 -11.48
C TYR A 53 -2.90 5.58 -10.48
N ALA A 54 -2.92 4.61 -9.56
CA ALA A 54 -1.86 4.34 -8.60
C ALA A 54 -0.72 3.47 -9.18
N TYR A 55 -0.96 2.78 -10.30
CA TYR A 55 -0.02 1.80 -10.83
C TYR A 55 1.29 2.48 -11.28
N ASN A 56 2.42 1.91 -10.88
CA ASN A 56 3.76 2.37 -11.23
C ASN A 56 4.04 3.85 -10.87
N LEU A 57 3.34 4.41 -9.88
CA LEU A 57 3.66 5.72 -9.32
C LEU A 57 4.82 5.62 -8.32
N THR A 58 5.61 6.69 -8.26
CA THR A 58 6.67 6.83 -7.27
C THR A 58 6.08 7.00 -5.87
N VAL A 59 6.68 6.30 -4.91
CA VAL A 59 6.43 6.48 -3.48
C VAL A 59 7.74 6.88 -2.80
N VAL A 60 7.62 7.51 -1.63
CA VAL A 60 8.76 8.02 -0.87
C VAL A 60 8.83 7.39 0.52
N ALA A 61 9.98 7.51 1.18
CA ALA A 61 10.08 7.11 2.58
C ALA A 61 9.15 7.99 3.45
N PRO A 62 8.31 7.41 4.31
CA PRO A 62 7.36 8.17 5.11
C PRO A 62 8.03 9.02 6.21
N ALA A 63 9.26 8.66 6.59
CA ALA A 63 10.13 9.34 7.54
C ALA A 63 11.58 8.86 7.36
N ASN A 64 12.55 9.57 7.96
CA ASN A 64 13.96 9.15 8.00
C ASN A 64 14.11 7.77 8.64
N GLY A 65 14.98 6.92 8.10
CA GLY A 65 15.22 5.60 8.63
C GLY A 65 16.19 4.77 7.79
N GLU A 66 16.40 3.54 8.23
CA GLU A 66 17.23 2.55 7.56
C GLU A 66 16.34 1.53 6.85
N VAL A 67 16.61 1.27 5.57
CA VAL A 67 15.97 0.15 4.86
C VAL A 67 16.54 -1.14 5.41
N VAL A 68 15.71 -1.92 6.10
CA VAL A 68 16.12 -3.17 6.76
C VAL A 68 15.69 -4.42 6.00
N GLU A 69 14.73 -4.29 5.07
CA GLU A 69 14.28 -5.38 4.21
C GLU A 69 13.73 -4.84 2.89
N VAL A 70 14.03 -5.54 1.81
CA VAL A 70 13.49 -5.32 0.47
C VAL A 70 13.08 -6.67 -0.10
N VAL A 71 11.82 -6.78 -0.51
CA VAL A 71 11.30 -7.95 -1.22
C VAL A 71 10.79 -7.50 -2.58
N ASP A 72 11.34 -8.14 -3.61
CA ASP A 72 11.10 -7.84 -5.02
C ASP A 72 10.98 -9.14 -5.83
N GLY A 73 10.47 -9.04 -7.06
CA GLY A 73 10.30 -10.16 -8.00
C GLY A 73 9.05 -11.01 -7.79
N ILE A 74 8.16 -10.63 -6.87
CA ILE A 74 6.82 -11.23 -6.75
C ILE A 74 5.96 -10.65 -7.88
N PRO A 75 5.37 -11.47 -8.77
CA PRO A 75 4.53 -10.97 -9.84
C PRO A 75 3.35 -10.13 -9.34
N ASP A 76 3.01 -9.07 -10.08
CA ASP A 76 1.86 -8.23 -9.79
C ASP A 76 0.57 -9.08 -9.70
N CYS A 77 -0.26 -8.79 -8.70
CA CYS A 77 -1.55 -9.47 -8.54
C CYS A 77 -2.61 -8.77 -9.41
N VAL A 78 -3.30 -9.53 -10.26
CA VAL A 78 -4.39 -9.00 -11.10
C VAL A 78 -5.49 -8.42 -10.20
N PRO A 79 -6.03 -7.21 -10.50
CA PRO A 79 -7.08 -6.61 -9.68
C PRO A 79 -8.30 -7.53 -9.56
N GLY A 80 -8.76 -7.73 -8.32
CA GLY A 80 -9.84 -8.66 -7.99
C GLY A 80 -9.36 -10.06 -7.62
N GLU A 81 -8.08 -10.39 -7.80
CA GLU A 81 -7.46 -11.62 -7.32
C GLU A 81 -6.73 -11.40 -5.98
N PHE A 82 -6.38 -12.50 -5.32
CA PHE A 82 -5.67 -12.48 -4.04
C PHE A 82 -4.50 -13.47 -4.04
N ASN A 83 -3.28 -12.95 -3.84
CA ASN A 83 -2.10 -13.79 -3.64
C ASN A 83 -1.97 -14.19 -2.16
N VAL A 84 -2.54 -15.33 -1.78
CA VAL A 84 -2.51 -15.82 -0.39
C VAL A 84 -1.11 -16.20 0.10
N LYS A 85 -0.17 -16.50 -0.82
CA LYS A 85 1.22 -16.85 -0.46
C LYS A 85 2.04 -15.61 -0.12
N HIS A 86 1.80 -14.53 -0.86
CA HIS A 86 2.49 -13.25 -0.70
C HIS A 86 1.47 -12.10 -0.62
N PRO A 87 0.71 -11.96 0.48
CA PRO A 87 -0.38 -11.00 0.57
C PRO A 87 0.10 -9.54 0.51
N GLN A 88 1.38 -9.27 0.81
CA GLN A 88 1.98 -7.94 0.70
C GLN A 88 2.46 -7.60 -0.73
N GLY A 89 2.60 -8.59 -1.63
CA GLY A 89 3.33 -8.41 -2.89
C GLY A 89 4.79 -8.02 -2.66
N ASN A 90 5.37 -7.22 -3.55
CA ASN A 90 6.68 -6.60 -3.34
C ASN A 90 6.57 -5.51 -2.26
N TYR A 91 7.57 -5.41 -1.37
CA TYR A 91 7.52 -4.50 -0.23
C TYR A 91 8.91 -4.05 0.26
N ILE A 92 8.92 -2.97 1.03
CA ILE A 92 10.10 -2.44 1.73
C ILE A 92 9.75 -2.25 3.20
N ILE A 93 10.68 -2.62 4.09
CA ILE A 93 10.60 -2.29 5.52
C ILE A 93 11.67 -1.26 5.88
N ILE A 94 11.23 -0.16 6.49
CA ILE A 94 12.10 0.92 6.96
C ILE A 94 12.02 0.97 8.48
N LYS A 95 13.17 0.93 9.15
CA LYS A 95 13.29 1.13 10.60
C LYS A 95 13.55 2.61 10.90
N HIS A 96 12.69 3.21 11.69
CA HIS A 96 12.79 4.62 12.08
C HIS A 96 13.42 4.79 13.47
N ALA A 97 13.04 3.92 14.42
CA ALA A 97 13.55 3.94 15.79
C ALA A 97 13.47 2.55 16.43
N LYS A 98 13.72 2.46 17.74
CA LYS A 98 13.55 1.22 18.50
C LYS A 98 12.08 0.81 18.51
N HIS A 99 11.77 -0.34 17.92
CA HIS A 99 10.41 -0.88 17.78
C HIS A 99 9.47 -0.05 16.90
N GLU A 100 10.00 0.82 16.03
CA GLU A 100 9.21 1.63 15.11
C GLU A 100 9.64 1.39 13.66
N TYR A 101 8.70 0.89 12.86
CA TYR A 101 8.93 0.45 11.49
C TYR A 101 7.78 0.86 10.59
N SER A 102 8.08 1.16 9.33
CA SER A 102 7.10 1.27 8.26
C SER A 102 7.24 0.07 7.33
N LEU A 103 6.11 -0.55 6.99
CA LEU A 103 5.98 -1.47 5.87
C LEU A 103 5.28 -0.70 4.74
N ILE A 104 5.94 -0.60 3.58
CA ILE A 104 5.33 -0.10 2.35
C ILE A 104 5.20 -1.31 1.44
N ALA A 105 4.01 -1.60 0.94
CA ALA A 105 3.69 -2.84 0.24
C ALA A 105 3.05 -2.57 -1.13
N THR A 106 2.77 -3.65 -1.86
CA THR A 106 2.12 -3.65 -3.18
C THR A 106 2.89 -2.86 -4.25
N PHE A 107 4.22 -2.90 -4.19
CA PHE A 107 5.04 -2.36 -5.26
C PHE A 107 4.87 -3.17 -6.54
N LYS A 108 4.95 -2.48 -7.67
CA LYS A 108 5.02 -3.09 -8.99
C LYS A 108 6.29 -3.95 -9.10
N ALA A 109 6.15 -5.14 -9.69
CA ALA A 109 7.24 -6.03 -10.10
C ALA A 109 8.08 -5.49 -11.29
#